data_AF-A0A969JPK8-F1
#
_entry.id   AF-A0A969JPK8-F1
#
_cell.length_a   1.000
_cell.length_b   1.000
_cell.length_c   1.000
_cell.angle_alpha   90.00
_cell.angle_beta   90.00
_cell.angle_gamma   90.00
#
_symmetry.space_group_name_H-M   'P 1'
#
loop_
_entity.id
_entity.type
_entity.pdbx_description
1 polymer ?
#
loop_
_entity_poly.entity_id
_entity_poly.type
_entity_poly.pdbx_seq_one_letter_code
_entity_poly.pdbx_strand_id
1 'polypeptide(L)'
;MTVGMPSILTQPWNPIGGSNWIYDTSLYRATGQAAFYSDPYTGISIPVRAERAEVDVLTGLPVSSSQDWLTLEFVDEIVVPDDAWVRWDAVNQTFITAGEYYTETATAFQRGVVYYEDDLFTTNFWHDGSPLSVGDFVMGMIATFDIGDAASANFDAGSAPALELFLSAFKGVRILSTDPLVIETYTDAYGLDAENGLTSWWPNYGFGEAPWHTVAMGLLADANGESVFSNAKATELEVDQLNYISGPTLDILSAKLNGSDDVPGAAAEGYIPYAATMSQYVSADEAAARYANIQEFFRRRGHYWVGTGPFFLQRASRLRVLSFLNGMTPSPIRLSAGLAFPLLQFRKCW
;
A
#
# COMPACT_ATOMS: atom_id res chain seq x y z
N MET A 1 14.04 -13.04 -20.77
CA MET A 1 13.15 -14.16 -20.43
C MET A 1 11.77 -13.87 -21.01
N THR A 2 11.15 -14.85 -21.68
CA THR A 2 9.76 -14.73 -22.16
C THR A 2 8.95 -15.82 -21.47
N VAL A 3 7.88 -15.43 -20.80
CA VAL A 3 7.00 -16.32 -20.05
C VAL A 3 5.69 -16.43 -20.81
N GLY A 4 5.33 -17.65 -21.18
CA GLY A 4 4.01 -17.96 -21.73
C GLY A 4 2.99 -18.10 -20.61
N MET A 5 1.83 -17.46 -20.75
CA MET A 5 0.73 -17.57 -19.78
C MET A 5 -0.58 -17.96 -20.49
N PRO A 6 -1.43 -18.82 -19.91
CA PRO A 6 -2.74 -19.15 -20.48
C PRO A 6 -3.70 -17.96 -20.61
N SER A 7 -3.57 -16.98 -19.70
CA SER A 7 -4.30 -15.71 -19.72
C SER A 7 -3.41 -14.57 -19.22
N ILE A 8 -3.71 -13.34 -19.63
CA ILE A 8 -3.08 -12.11 -19.13
C ILE A 8 -4.15 -11.02 -19.05
N LEU A 9 -4.07 -10.15 -18.04
CA LEU A 9 -4.95 -8.98 -17.87
C LEU A 9 -6.44 -9.38 -17.84
N THR A 10 -6.76 -10.35 -16.97
CA THR A 10 -8.09 -10.98 -16.94
C THR A 10 -9.12 -10.08 -16.24
N GLN A 11 -8.69 -9.38 -15.19
CA GLN A 11 -9.50 -8.41 -14.46
C GLN A 11 -8.79 -7.05 -14.36
N PRO A 12 -9.52 -5.98 -14.02
CA PRO A 12 -8.94 -4.67 -13.72
C PRO A 12 -7.83 -4.73 -12.66
N TRP A 13 -6.75 -3.98 -12.85
CA TRP A 13 -5.71 -3.84 -11.83
C TRP A 13 -5.87 -2.51 -11.12
N ASN A 14 -6.09 -2.56 -9.83
CA ASN A 14 -6.04 -1.42 -8.91
C ASN A 14 -5.64 -1.97 -7.53
N PRO A 15 -5.05 -1.16 -6.64
CA PRO A 15 -4.44 -1.69 -5.43
C PRO A 15 -5.43 -2.18 -4.36
N ILE A 16 -6.70 -1.73 -4.38
CA ILE A 16 -7.68 -1.95 -3.29
C ILE A 16 -8.72 -3.03 -3.59
N GLY A 17 -9.30 -3.05 -4.78
CA GLY A 17 -10.36 -3.98 -5.18
C GLY A 17 -10.06 -4.70 -6.49
N GLY A 18 -8.78 -4.77 -6.87
CA GLY A 18 -8.32 -5.21 -8.18
C GLY A 18 -8.39 -6.72 -8.43
N SER A 19 -7.56 -7.18 -9.36
CA SER A 19 -7.56 -8.59 -9.79
C SER A 19 -6.99 -9.54 -8.74
N ASN A 20 -7.77 -10.57 -8.40
CA ASN A 20 -7.29 -11.74 -7.65
C ASN A 20 -6.99 -12.94 -8.56
N TRP A 21 -7.05 -12.78 -9.89
CA TRP A 21 -6.69 -13.85 -10.81
C TRP A 21 -5.20 -14.18 -10.71
N ILE A 22 -4.88 -15.47 -10.54
CA ILE A 22 -3.49 -15.93 -10.37
C ILE A 22 -2.54 -15.46 -11.48
N TYR A 23 -3.04 -15.33 -12.71
CA TYR A 23 -2.26 -14.84 -13.84
C TYR A 23 -1.92 -13.36 -13.72
N ASP A 24 -2.83 -12.55 -13.20
CA ASP A 24 -2.62 -11.14 -12.97
C ASP A 24 -1.74 -10.92 -11.74
N THR A 25 -2.00 -11.65 -10.65
CA THR A 25 -1.22 -11.57 -9.41
C THR A 25 0.24 -11.96 -9.60
N SER A 26 0.51 -12.95 -10.46
CA SER A 26 1.87 -13.34 -10.83
C SER A 26 2.66 -12.20 -11.48
N LEU A 27 1.97 -11.30 -12.18
CA LEU A 27 2.61 -10.18 -12.85
C LEU A 27 2.84 -9.01 -11.89
N TYR A 28 1.80 -8.58 -11.17
CA TYR A 28 1.93 -7.40 -10.32
C TYR A 28 2.69 -7.64 -9.02
N ARG A 29 2.78 -8.89 -8.53
CA ARG A 29 3.67 -9.20 -7.40
C ARG A 29 5.14 -8.96 -7.74
N ALA A 30 5.52 -9.16 -9.01
CA ALA A 30 6.88 -8.84 -9.47
C ALA A 30 7.15 -7.33 -9.53
N THR A 31 6.09 -6.50 -9.51
CA THR A 31 6.22 -5.05 -9.50
C THR A 31 6.27 -4.44 -8.12
N GLY A 32 6.04 -5.24 -7.07
CA GLY A 32 6.06 -4.76 -5.69
C GLY A 32 7.24 -5.28 -4.86
N GLN A 33 7.40 -4.70 -3.68
CA GLN A 33 8.20 -5.26 -2.59
C GLN A 33 7.32 -5.48 -1.35
N ALA A 34 7.93 -5.83 -0.24
CA ALA A 34 7.27 -5.98 1.05
C ALA A 34 8.28 -5.74 2.17
N ALA A 35 7.80 -5.46 3.38
CA ALA A 35 8.64 -5.48 4.57
C ALA A 35 9.15 -6.88 4.90
N PHE A 36 8.29 -7.89 4.68
CA PHE A 36 8.56 -9.30 4.93
C PHE A 36 8.16 -10.14 3.72
N TYR A 37 8.90 -11.22 3.46
CA TYR A 37 8.44 -12.32 2.59
C TYR A 37 8.22 -13.58 3.42
N SER A 38 7.31 -14.45 2.97
CA SER A 38 7.19 -15.79 3.52
C SER A 38 8.32 -16.66 2.94
N ASP A 39 9.10 -17.30 3.81
CA ASP A 39 10.12 -18.26 3.38
C ASP A 39 9.44 -19.41 2.61
N PRO A 40 9.88 -19.74 1.39
CA PRO A 40 9.21 -20.74 0.55
C PRO A 40 9.31 -22.18 1.08
N TYR A 41 10.19 -22.46 2.04
CA TYR A 41 10.37 -23.78 2.67
C TYR A 41 9.65 -23.90 4.00
N THR A 42 9.69 -22.86 4.85
CA THR A 42 9.14 -22.90 6.21
C THR A 42 7.80 -22.20 6.34
N GLY A 43 7.49 -21.26 5.45
CA GLY A 43 6.35 -20.37 5.54
C GLY A 43 6.53 -19.21 6.53
N ILE A 44 7.62 -19.20 7.31
CA ILE A 44 7.89 -18.20 8.35
C ILE A 44 8.37 -16.90 7.69
N SER A 45 7.89 -15.76 8.17
CA SER A 45 8.30 -14.44 7.69
C SER A 45 9.81 -14.23 7.81
N ILE A 46 10.43 -13.73 6.75
CA ILE A 46 11.81 -13.26 6.69
C ILE A 46 11.83 -11.75 6.36
N PRO A 47 12.74 -10.97 6.96
CA PRO A 47 12.85 -9.55 6.73
C PRO A 47 13.41 -9.23 5.34
N VAL A 48 12.90 -8.16 4.75
CA VAL A 48 13.32 -7.65 3.43
C VAL A 48 13.59 -6.15 3.51
N ARG A 49 12.58 -5.36 3.88
CA ARG A 49 12.70 -3.91 4.14
C ARG A 49 12.61 -3.56 5.62
N ALA A 50 12.06 -4.47 6.41
CA ALA A 50 12.31 -4.47 7.85
C ALA A 50 13.75 -4.93 8.10
N GLU A 51 14.41 -4.33 9.08
CA GLU A 51 15.76 -4.70 9.52
C GLU A 51 15.71 -5.62 10.75
N ARG A 52 14.85 -5.29 11.72
CA ARG A 52 14.64 -6.08 12.95
C ARG A 52 13.26 -5.85 13.53
N ALA A 53 12.86 -6.69 14.48
CA ALA A 53 11.64 -6.47 15.25
C ALA A 53 11.77 -6.83 16.73
N GLU A 54 10.88 -6.29 17.55
CA GLU A 54 10.69 -6.67 18.95
C GLU A 54 9.24 -7.13 19.13
N VAL A 55 9.03 -8.26 19.80
CA VAL A 55 7.71 -8.82 20.06
C VAL A 55 7.56 -9.09 21.55
N ASP A 56 6.62 -8.39 22.17
CA ASP A 56 6.16 -8.72 23.51
C ASP A 56 4.84 -9.48 23.39
N VAL A 57 4.72 -10.58 24.13
CA VAL A 57 3.53 -11.44 24.16
C VAL A 57 3.07 -11.62 25.60
N LEU A 58 1.76 -11.61 25.81
CA LEU A 58 1.19 -11.90 27.13
C LEU A 58 1.63 -13.30 27.63
N THR A 59 2.11 -13.37 28.88
CA THR A 59 2.51 -14.62 29.52
C THR A 59 1.42 -15.69 29.43
N GLY A 60 1.80 -16.89 28.95
CA GLY A 60 0.90 -18.05 28.84
C GLY A 60 0.40 -18.35 27.43
N LEU A 61 0.67 -17.49 26.46
CA LEU A 61 0.37 -17.74 25.05
C LEU A 61 1.42 -18.69 24.42
N PRO A 62 1.00 -19.61 23.53
CA PRO A 62 1.89 -20.61 22.95
C PRO A 62 2.68 -20.05 21.75
N VAL A 63 3.47 -19.00 21.98
CA VAL A 63 4.27 -18.34 20.94
C VAL A 63 5.73 -18.76 21.04
N SER A 64 6.39 -18.93 19.90
CA SER A 64 7.83 -19.18 19.83
C SER A 64 8.45 -18.36 18.70
N SER A 65 9.76 -18.19 18.75
CA SER A 65 10.55 -17.62 17.66
C SER A 65 11.58 -18.65 17.20
N SER A 66 11.89 -18.62 15.91
CA SER A 66 12.85 -19.50 15.25
C SER A 66 13.92 -18.76 14.47
N GLN A 67 13.92 -17.42 14.49
CA GLN A 67 14.83 -16.58 13.72
C GLN A 67 15.46 -15.47 14.58
N ASP A 68 16.72 -15.13 14.29
CA ASP A 68 17.52 -14.20 15.11
C ASP A 68 17.27 -12.70 14.82
N TRP A 69 16.48 -12.37 13.80
CA TRP A 69 16.22 -10.98 13.41
C TRP A 69 15.16 -10.29 14.28
N LEU A 70 14.49 -11.03 15.17
CA LEU A 70 13.56 -10.47 16.13
C LEU A 70 13.84 -10.95 17.56
N THR A 71 13.36 -10.18 18.53
CA THR A 71 13.32 -10.59 19.93
C THR A 71 11.89 -10.96 20.34
N LEU A 72 11.75 -11.98 21.19
CA LEU A 72 10.47 -12.40 21.78
C LEU A 72 10.58 -12.34 23.31
N GLU A 73 9.73 -11.54 23.94
CA GLU A 73 9.61 -11.42 25.39
C GLU A 73 8.19 -11.77 25.85
N PHE A 74 8.09 -12.48 26.98
CA PHE A 74 6.81 -12.73 27.64
C PHE A 74 6.65 -11.77 28.81
N VAL A 75 5.55 -11.03 28.82
CA VAL A 75 5.24 -10.00 29.82
C VAL A 75 3.87 -10.23 30.43
N ASP A 76 3.69 -9.81 31.68
CA ASP A 76 2.44 -10.05 32.43
C ASP A 76 1.28 -9.15 31.97
N GLU A 77 1.58 -8.01 31.35
CA GLU A 77 0.60 -7.06 30.82
C GLU A 77 1.20 -6.23 29.69
N ILE A 78 0.40 -5.95 28.66
CA ILE A 78 0.75 -5.06 27.55
C ILE A 78 -0.31 -3.96 27.50
N VAL A 79 0.05 -2.78 28.00
CA VAL A 79 -0.81 -1.59 27.95
C VAL A 79 -0.72 -0.93 26.58
N VAL A 80 -1.86 -0.57 26.01
CA VAL A 80 -1.95 0.25 24.79
C VAL A 80 -1.76 1.72 25.19
N PRO A 81 -0.75 2.43 24.66
CA PRO A 81 -0.52 3.84 24.98
C PRO A 81 -1.66 4.74 24.52
N ASP A 82 -1.96 5.79 25.31
CA ASP A 82 -3.06 6.71 25.06
C ASP A 82 -2.98 7.45 23.71
N ASP A 83 -1.78 7.61 23.16
CA ASP A 83 -1.50 8.25 21.87
C ASP A 83 -1.53 7.28 20.68
N ALA A 84 -1.76 5.97 20.91
CA ALA A 84 -1.94 5.00 19.83
C ALA A 84 -3.20 5.30 19.03
N TRP A 85 -3.12 5.21 17.69
CA TRP A 85 -4.29 5.32 16.82
C TRP A 85 -5.08 4.01 16.85
N VAL A 86 -6.34 4.07 17.28
CA VAL A 86 -7.16 2.87 17.51
C VAL A 86 -8.41 2.83 16.64
N ARG A 87 -8.89 3.99 16.19
CA ARG A 87 -10.02 4.13 15.27
C ARG A 87 -9.75 5.25 14.28
N TRP A 88 -10.61 5.33 13.28
CA TRP A 88 -10.60 6.36 12.26
C TRP A 88 -11.94 7.10 12.29
N ASP A 89 -11.90 8.42 12.17
CA ASP A 89 -13.07 9.26 11.93
C ASP A 89 -13.07 9.63 10.44
N ALA A 90 -13.87 8.92 9.64
CA ALA A 90 -13.93 9.15 8.19
C ALA A 90 -14.52 10.51 7.81
N VAL A 91 -15.35 11.11 8.68
CA VAL A 91 -15.94 12.43 8.42
C VAL A 91 -14.90 13.53 8.60
N ASN A 92 -14.15 13.48 9.71
CA ASN A 92 -13.12 14.47 10.03
C ASN A 92 -11.76 14.14 9.44
N GLN A 93 -11.59 12.93 8.89
CA GLN A 93 -10.35 12.40 8.30
C GLN A 93 -9.18 12.41 9.29
N THR A 94 -9.44 12.01 10.53
CA THR A 94 -8.48 11.96 11.63
C THR A 94 -8.50 10.61 12.33
N PHE A 95 -7.33 10.14 12.77
CA PHE A 95 -7.28 9.02 13.71
C PHE A 95 -7.78 9.45 15.09
N ILE A 96 -8.49 8.53 15.75
CA ILE A 96 -8.92 8.65 17.14
C ILE A 96 -7.92 7.86 17.98
N THR A 97 -7.40 8.47 19.04
CA THR A 97 -6.40 7.83 19.89
C THR A 97 -7.02 6.91 20.96
N ALA A 98 -6.22 6.04 21.56
CA ALA A 98 -6.66 5.15 22.64
C ALA A 98 -7.23 5.93 23.83
N GLY A 99 -6.58 7.04 24.22
CA GLY A 99 -7.03 7.91 25.31
C GLY A 99 -8.32 8.67 25.01
N GLU A 100 -8.68 8.85 23.74
CA GLU A 100 -9.96 9.44 23.32
C GLU A 100 -11.07 8.38 23.23
N TYR A 101 -10.73 7.17 22.77
CA TYR A 101 -11.69 6.12 22.47
C TYR A 101 -12.06 5.26 23.68
N TYR A 102 -11.07 4.84 24.47
CA TYR A 102 -11.29 3.94 25.59
C TYR A 102 -11.56 4.72 26.89
N THR A 103 -12.53 4.24 27.68
CA THR A 103 -12.84 4.83 29.00
C THR A 103 -11.99 4.25 30.12
N GLU A 104 -11.31 3.12 29.85
CA GLU A 104 -10.44 2.39 30.75
C GLU A 104 -9.15 2.02 29.99
N THR A 105 -8.09 1.68 30.72
CA THR A 105 -6.83 1.25 30.12
C THR A 105 -7.05 0.04 29.22
N ALA A 106 -6.75 0.19 27.93
CA ALA A 106 -6.79 -0.90 26.98
C ALA A 106 -5.50 -1.73 27.06
N THR A 107 -5.65 -3.04 26.86
CA THR A 107 -4.55 -4.00 26.82
C THR A 107 -4.59 -4.83 25.54
N ALA A 108 -3.47 -5.47 25.22
CA ALA A 108 -3.32 -6.33 24.04
C ALA A 108 -2.65 -7.66 24.40
N PHE A 109 -2.84 -8.68 23.55
CA PHE A 109 -2.08 -9.94 23.68
C PHE A 109 -0.67 -9.87 23.12
N GLN A 110 -0.42 -8.95 22.18
CA GLN A 110 0.88 -8.79 21.55
C GLN A 110 1.17 -7.31 21.27
N ARG A 111 2.42 -6.90 21.49
CA ARG A 111 3.03 -5.68 20.95
C ARG A 111 4.13 -6.08 19.97
N GLY A 112 4.09 -5.56 18.75
CA GLY A 112 5.15 -5.71 17.77
C GLY A 112 5.75 -4.36 17.42
N VAL A 113 7.07 -4.21 17.48
CA VAL A 113 7.80 -3.03 17.02
C VAL A 113 8.64 -3.43 15.81
N VAL A 114 8.37 -2.84 14.65
CA VAL A 114 9.10 -3.10 13.40
C VAL A 114 10.02 -1.91 13.11
N TYR A 115 11.31 -2.21 12.97
CA TYR A 115 12.34 -1.25 12.58
C TYR A 115 12.67 -1.47 11.11
N TYR A 116 12.57 -0.41 10.31
CA TYR A 116 12.91 -0.44 8.89
C TYR A 116 14.37 -0.06 8.65
N GLU A 117 14.89 -0.39 7.45
CA GLU A 117 16.21 0.03 6.98
C GLU A 117 16.45 1.54 7.20
N ASP A 118 17.61 1.91 7.74
CA ASP A 118 17.95 3.32 8.03
C ASP A 118 17.87 4.23 6.79
N ASP A 119 18.17 3.69 5.62
CA ASP A 119 18.20 4.43 4.36
C ASP A 119 16.92 4.27 3.52
N LEU A 120 15.86 3.66 4.08
CA LEU A 120 14.64 3.24 3.40
C LEU A 120 14.12 4.29 2.40
N PHE A 121 13.94 5.54 2.84
CA PHE A 121 13.36 6.60 2.02
C PHE A 121 14.33 7.26 1.03
N THR A 122 15.62 6.96 1.14
CA THR A 122 16.66 7.47 0.23
C THR A 122 17.10 6.44 -0.81
N THR A 123 16.83 5.15 -0.57
CA THR A 123 17.20 4.05 -1.46
C THR A 123 16.01 3.41 -2.17
N ASN A 124 14.79 3.57 -1.64
CA ASN A 124 13.58 3.01 -2.24
C ASN A 124 12.78 4.07 -2.99
N PHE A 125 12.57 3.80 -4.28
CA PHE A 125 11.82 4.67 -5.17
C PHE A 125 10.70 3.90 -5.83
N TRP A 126 9.55 4.55 -5.92
CA TRP A 126 8.47 4.15 -6.79
C TRP A 126 8.93 4.19 -8.26
N HIS A 127 8.31 3.37 -9.12
CA HIS A 127 8.69 3.25 -10.54
C HIS A 127 8.52 4.54 -11.36
N ASP A 128 7.77 5.52 -10.83
CA ASP A 128 7.65 6.86 -11.42
C ASP A 128 8.83 7.79 -11.06
N GLY A 129 9.73 7.35 -10.18
CA GLY A 129 10.90 8.09 -9.70
C GLY A 129 10.67 8.85 -8.39
N SER A 130 9.48 8.76 -7.81
CA SER A 130 9.18 9.36 -6.51
C SER A 130 9.85 8.55 -5.38
N PRO A 131 10.51 9.18 -4.40
CA PRO A 131 11.02 8.45 -3.23
C PRO A 131 9.84 7.89 -2.44
N LEU A 132 9.98 6.68 -1.87
CA LEU A 132 9.06 6.18 -0.84
C LEU A 132 9.04 7.18 0.33
N SER A 133 7.90 7.40 0.98
CA SER A 133 7.79 8.29 2.14
C SER A 133 6.87 7.73 3.22
N VAL A 134 6.92 8.31 4.42
CA VAL A 134 6.02 7.97 5.53
C VAL A 134 4.55 8.15 5.12
N GLY A 135 4.25 9.12 4.25
CA GLY A 135 2.91 9.33 3.72
C GLY A 135 2.34 8.10 2.99
N ASP A 136 3.17 7.28 2.36
CA ASP A 136 2.72 6.04 1.72
C ASP A 136 2.21 5.02 2.76
N PHE A 137 2.89 4.89 3.90
CA PHE A 137 2.50 4.00 5.00
C PHE A 137 1.22 4.50 5.68
N VAL A 138 1.15 5.81 5.95
CA VAL A 138 -0.03 6.43 6.58
C VAL A 138 -1.27 6.33 5.66
N MET A 139 -1.11 6.48 4.35
CA MET A 139 -2.20 6.22 3.41
C MET A 139 -2.69 4.76 3.50
N GLY A 140 -1.79 3.79 3.56
CA GLY A 140 -2.13 2.37 3.75
C GLY A 140 -2.87 2.11 5.07
N MET A 141 -2.43 2.75 6.16
CA MET A 141 -3.13 2.74 7.44
C MET A 141 -4.55 3.30 7.29
N ILE A 142 -4.72 4.50 6.72
CA ILE A 142 -6.04 5.13 6.53
C ILE A 142 -6.95 4.23 5.70
N ALA A 143 -6.48 3.73 4.56
CA ALA A 143 -7.28 2.88 3.66
C ALA A 143 -7.76 1.58 4.31
N THR A 144 -7.03 1.07 5.32
CA THR A 144 -7.45 -0.10 6.11
C THR A 144 -8.74 0.18 6.89
N PHE A 145 -8.96 1.42 7.34
CA PHE A 145 -10.19 1.83 8.04
C PHE A 145 -11.24 2.43 7.10
N ASP A 146 -10.83 3.41 6.30
CA ASP A 146 -11.75 4.32 5.62
C ASP A 146 -12.66 3.62 4.60
N ILE A 147 -12.12 2.69 3.80
CA ILE A 147 -12.88 2.04 2.72
C ILE A 147 -14.03 1.18 3.26
N GLY A 148 -13.88 0.60 4.45
CA GLY A 148 -14.93 -0.19 5.10
C GLY A 148 -15.88 0.61 5.99
N ASP A 149 -15.63 1.91 6.19
CA ASP A 149 -16.44 2.77 7.05
C ASP A 149 -17.59 3.40 6.27
N ALA A 150 -18.83 3.16 6.72
CA ALA A 150 -20.04 3.70 6.09
C ALA A 150 -20.11 5.24 6.04
N ALA A 151 -19.31 5.93 6.85
CA ALA A 151 -19.18 7.39 6.82
C ALA A 151 -18.17 7.91 5.79
N SER A 152 -17.36 7.03 5.18
CA SER A 152 -16.37 7.43 4.17
C SER A 152 -17.03 7.83 2.85
N ALA A 153 -16.47 8.86 2.20
CA ALA A 153 -16.80 9.20 0.81
C ALA A 153 -16.46 8.07 -0.18
N ASN A 154 -15.55 7.18 0.21
CA ASN A 154 -15.08 6.04 -0.58
C ASN A 154 -15.63 4.70 -0.08
N PHE A 155 -16.67 4.71 0.76
CA PHE A 155 -17.23 3.51 1.36
C PHE A 155 -17.53 2.41 0.33
N ASP A 156 -17.06 1.21 0.61
CA ASP A 156 -17.37 -0.02 -0.12
C ASP A 156 -17.93 -1.06 0.86
N ALA A 157 -19.21 -1.42 0.68
CA ALA A 157 -19.89 -2.38 1.53
C ALA A 157 -19.22 -3.77 1.53
N GLY A 158 -18.50 -4.12 0.46
CA GLY A 158 -17.71 -5.35 0.38
C GLY A 158 -16.49 -5.36 1.31
N SER A 159 -16.02 -4.18 1.73
CA SER A 159 -14.87 -4.03 2.63
C SER A 159 -15.25 -3.94 4.10
N ALA A 160 -16.51 -3.62 4.42
CA ALA A 160 -16.99 -3.51 5.80
C ALA A 160 -16.74 -4.78 6.66
N PRO A 161 -16.98 -6.02 6.17
CA PRO A 161 -16.70 -7.21 6.97
C PRO A 161 -15.21 -7.41 7.28
N ALA A 162 -14.32 -7.01 6.36
CA ALA A 162 -12.88 -7.08 6.57
C ALA A 162 -12.43 -6.07 7.63
N LEU A 163 -13.01 -4.85 7.62
CA LEU A 163 -12.79 -3.85 8.66
C LEU A 163 -13.27 -4.33 10.03
N GLU A 164 -14.48 -4.89 10.12
CA GLU A 164 -15.00 -5.44 11.38
C GLU A 164 -14.09 -6.54 11.95
N LEU A 165 -13.60 -7.44 11.09
CA LEU A 165 -12.65 -8.48 11.48
C LEU A 165 -11.33 -7.87 11.98
N PHE A 166 -10.78 -6.89 11.27
CA PHE A 166 -9.56 -6.20 11.68
C PHE A 166 -9.74 -5.52 13.06
N LEU A 167 -10.83 -4.76 13.25
CA LEU A 167 -11.14 -4.06 14.50
C LEU A 167 -11.43 -5.00 15.68
N SER A 168 -11.79 -6.26 15.42
CA SER A 168 -12.03 -7.24 16.48
C SER A 168 -10.77 -7.61 17.27
N ALA A 169 -9.60 -7.50 16.62
CA ALA A 169 -8.31 -7.84 17.22
C ALA A 169 -7.35 -6.66 17.33
N PHE A 170 -7.43 -5.69 16.42
CA PHE A 170 -6.58 -4.51 16.42
C PHE A 170 -6.80 -3.64 17.68
N LYS A 171 -5.70 -3.28 18.35
CA LYS A 171 -5.73 -2.45 19.56
C LYS A 171 -5.10 -1.09 19.40
N GLY A 172 -4.15 -0.93 18.48
CA GLY A 172 -3.56 0.37 18.20
C GLY A 172 -2.30 0.32 17.35
N VAL A 173 -1.95 1.45 16.76
CA VAL A 173 -0.68 1.64 16.03
C VAL A 173 -0.06 2.99 16.40
N ARG A 174 1.28 3.04 16.45
CA ARG A 174 2.07 4.25 16.66
C ARG A 174 3.25 4.28 15.71
N ILE A 175 3.53 5.46 15.15
CA ILE A 175 4.78 5.72 14.45
C ILE A 175 5.74 6.31 15.50
N LEU A 176 6.70 5.51 15.96
CA LEU A 176 7.66 5.92 17.00
C LEU A 176 8.76 6.84 16.45
N SER A 177 9.11 6.66 15.18
CA SER A 177 10.10 7.45 14.47
C SER A 177 9.79 7.45 12.98
N THR A 178 10.11 8.55 12.30
CA THR A 178 9.96 8.72 10.85
C THR A 178 11.29 8.69 10.09
N ASP A 179 12.43 8.74 10.81
CA ASP A 179 13.78 8.69 10.22
C ASP A 179 14.80 8.18 11.28
N PRO A 180 15.12 6.87 11.30
CA PRO A 180 14.56 5.80 10.47
C PRO A 180 13.10 5.49 10.85
N LEU A 181 12.35 4.84 9.96
CA LEU A 181 10.95 4.49 10.21
C LEU A 181 10.86 3.36 11.25
N VAL A 182 10.11 3.61 12.33
CA VAL A 182 9.80 2.62 13.37
C VAL A 182 8.31 2.65 13.67
N ILE A 183 7.65 1.50 13.54
CA ILE A 183 6.21 1.36 13.76
C ILE A 183 5.92 0.32 14.83
N GLU A 184 5.12 0.72 15.82
CA GLU A 184 4.67 -0.11 16.93
C GLU A 184 3.19 -0.44 16.74
N THR A 185 2.81 -1.71 16.90
CA THR A 185 1.43 -2.20 16.73
C THR A 185 1.01 -3.08 17.89
N TYR A 186 -0.22 -2.87 18.36
CA TYR A 186 -0.87 -3.62 19.43
C TYR A 186 -2.05 -4.41 18.88
N THR A 187 -2.13 -5.70 19.21
CA THR A 187 -3.15 -6.60 18.66
C THR A 187 -3.43 -7.80 19.57
N ASP A 188 -4.66 -8.32 19.48
CA ASP A 188 -5.03 -9.63 20.04
C ASP A 188 -4.83 -10.78 19.02
N ALA A 189 -4.58 -10.46 17.75
CA ALA A 189 -4.27 -11.43 16.71
C ALA A 189 -2.76 -11.71 16.69
N TYR A 190 -2.33 -12.72 17.46
CA TYR A 190 -0.94 -13.20 17.50
C TYR A 190 -0.76 -14.47 16.67
N GLY A 191 0.47 -14.70 16.19
CA GLY A 191 0.89 -15.94 15.53
C GLY A 191 1.50 -16.94 16.51
N LEU A 192 1.49 -18.24 16.18
CA LEU A 192 2.25 -19.24 16.94
C LEU A 192 3.76 -19.04 16.76
N ASP A 193 4.16 -18.61 15.56
CA ASP A 193 5.48 -18.10 15.27
C ASP A 193 5.45 -16.57 15.40
N ALA A 194 6.28 -16.00 16.26
CA ALA A 194 6.34 -14.56 16.52
C ALA A 194 6.56 -13.76 15.23
N GLU A 195 7.36 -14.30 14.30
CA GLU A 195 7.66 -13.73 12.99
C GLU A 195 6.38 -13.51 12.15
N ASN A 196 5.39 -14.39 12.32
CA ASN A 196 4.12 -14.36 11.58
C ASN A 196 3.04 -13.54 12.29
N GLY A 197 3.31 -13.05 13.51
CA GLY A 197 2.41 -12.18 14.27
C GLY A 197 2.60 -10.68 14.01
N LEU A 198 3.63 -10.28 13.27
CA LEU A 198 3.99 -8.87 13.04
C LEU A 198 3.15 -8.21 11.95
N THR A 199 2.73 -6.96 12.20
CA THR A 199 2.11 -6.09 11.19
C THR A 199 3.15 -5.10 10.67
N SER A 200 3.44 -5.16 9.38
CA SER A 200 4.45 -4.27 8.78
C SER A 200 3.94 -2.85 8.52
N TRP A 201 2.68 -2.70 8.08
CA TRP A 201 2.15 -1.47 7.48
C TRP A 201 2.84 -1.03 6.18
N TRP A 202 3.61 -1.92 5.53
CA TRP A 202 4.08 -1.68 4.17
C TRP A 202 2.91 -1.24 3.28
N PRO A 203 3.05 -0.24 2.38
CA PRO A 203 1.95 0.38 1.63
C PRO A 203 1.35 -0.53 0.54
N ASN A 204 0.82 -1.67 0.98
CA ASN A 204 0.13 -2.69 0.22
C ASN A 204 -1.34 -2.71 0.61
N TYR A 205 -2.22 -2.62 -0.37
CA TYR A 205 -3.67 -2.45 -0.17
C TYR A 205 -4.45 -3.77 -0.43
N GLY A 206 -3.76 -4.91 -0.40
CA GLY A 206 -4.33 -6.25 -0.60
C GLY A 206 -4.23 -6.76 -2.04
N PHE A 207 -4.37 -5.88 -3.04
CA PHE A 207 -4.26 -6.24 -4.46
C PHE A 207 -3.01 -5.65 -5.13
N GLY A 208 -2.10 -5.10 -4.32
CA GLY A 208 -0.83 -4.53 -4.75
C GLY A 208 -0.40 -3.40 -3.84
N GLU A 209 0.89 -3.09 -3.87
CA GLU A 209 1.37 -1.82 -3.33
C GLU A 209 1.11 -0.68 -4.31
N ALA A 210 0.99 0.52 -3.77
CA ALA A 210 0.81 1.73 -4.55
C ALA A 210 1.28 2.96 -3.76
N PRO A 211 1.87 3.96 -4.43
CA PRO A 211 2.16 5.22 -3.77
C PRO A 211 0.87 6.01 -3.52
N TRP A 212 0.87 6.81 -2.45
CA TRP A 212 -0.31 7.57 -2.01
C TRP A 212 -0.90 8.44 -3.13
N HIS A 213 -0.07 9.03 -3.99
CA HIS A 213 -0.52 9.94 -5.05
C HIS A 213 -1.21 9.22 -6.21
N THR A 214 -0.96 7.92 -6.39
CA THR A 214 -1.73 7.11 -7.35
C THR A 214 -3.07 6.69 -6.78
N VAL A 215 -3.10 6.31 -5.50
CA VAL A 215 -4.34 5.99 -4.78
C VAL A 215 -5.25 7.21 -4.69
N ALA A 216 -4.70 8.40 -4.47
CA ALA A 216 -5.44 9.67 -4.45
C ALA A 216 -6.31 9.88 -5.70
N MET A 217 -5.79 9.58 -6.89
CA MET A 217 -6.57 9.68 -8.14
C MET A 217 -7.76 8.71 -8.15
N GLY A 218 -7.55 7.48 -7.67
CA GLY A 218 -8.62 6.49 -7.55
C GLY A 218 -9.67 6.88 -6.51
N LEU A 219 -9.24 7.42 -5.35
CA LEU A 219 -10.15 7.92 -4.31
C LEU A 219 -11.01 9.07 -4.83
N LEU A 220 -10.43 10.01 -5.58
CA LEU A 220 -11.18 11.10 -6.21
C LEU A 220 -12.19 10.59 -7.26
N ALA A 221 -11.84 9.57 -8.04
CA ALA A 221 -12.76 8.95 -9.00
C ALA A 221 -13.91 8.21 -8.30
N ASP A 222 -13.59 7.47 -7.23
CA ASP A 222 -14.53 6.66 -6.48
C ASP A 222 -15.50 7.53 -5.67
N ALA A 223 -14.99 8.56 -4.98
CA ALA A 223 -15.82 9.53 -4.24
C ALA A 223 -16.78 10.31 -5.16
N ASN A 224 -16.38 10.55 -6.41
CA ASN A 224 -17.24 11.17 -7.42
C ASN A 224 -18.23 10.19 -8.08
N GLY A 225 -18.11 8.89 -7.81
CA GLY A 225 -18.91 7.85 -8.46
C GLY A 225 -18.64 7.72 -9.96
N GLU A 226 -17.47 8.14 -10.45
CA GLU A 226 -17.12 8.05 -11.88
C GLU A 226 -16.51 6.69 -12.24
N SER A 227 -15.79 6.08 -11.29
CA SER A 227 -15.25 4.73 -11.37
C SER A 227 -14.84 4.29 -9.96
N VAL A 228 -14.97 3.01 -9.62
CA VAL A 228 -14.79 2.53 -8.23
C VAL A 228 -13.82 1.37 -8.14
N PHE A 229 -13.25 1.12 -6.96
CA PHE A 229 -12.19 0.12 -6.80
C PHE A 229 -12.66 -1.33 -6.98
N SER A 230 -13.83 -1.71 -6.42
CA SER A 230 -14.32 -3.09 -6.45
C SER A 230 -15.33 -3.36 -7.56
N ASN A 231 -15.41 -4.63 -7.97
CA ASN A 231 -16.38 -5.07 -8.96
C ASN A 231 -17.83 -5.03 -8.44
N ALA A 232 -18.04 -5.27 -7.14
CA ALA A 232 -19.37 -5.26 -6.52
C ALA A 232 -19.95 -3.84 -6.54
N LYS A 233 -19.20 -2.85 -6.06
CA LYS A 233 -19.59 -1.44 -6.08
C LYS A 233 -19.77 -0.93 -7.53
N ALA A 234 -18.90 -1.36 -8.45
CA ALA A 234 -19.01 -0.99 -9.87
C ALA A 234 -20.32 -1.48 -10.49
N THR A 235 -20.73 -2.72 -10.15
CA THR A 235 -22.00 -3.29 -10.61
C THR A 235 -23.20 -2.55 -10.01
N GLU A 236 -23.13 -2.20 -8.73
CA GLU A 236 -24.21 -1.48 -8.03
C GLU A 236 -24.45 -0.08 -8.60
N LEU A 237 -23.36 0.66 -8.88
CA LEU A 237 -23.42 2.03 -9.38
C LEU A 237 -23.50 2.13 -10.91
N GLU A 238 -23.46 1.00 -11.62
CA GLU A 238 -23.43 0.92 -13.08
C GLU A 238 -22.27 1.72 -13.72
N VAL A 239 -21.09 1.70 -13.08
CA VAL A 239 -19.86 2.36 -13.56
C VAL A 239 -18.74 1.35 -13.78
N ASP A 240 -17.68 1.78 -14.46
CA ASP A 240 -16.52 0.92 -14.68
C ASP A 240 -15.70 0.73 -13.38
N GLN A 241 -15.20 -0.48 -13.17
CA GLN A 241 -14.21 -0.76 -12.12
C GLN A 241 -12.85 -0.18 -12.51
N LEU A 242 -12.19 0.50 -11.58
CA LEU A 242 -10.90 1.14 -11.77
C LEU A 242 -9.84 0.16 -12.31
N ASN A 243 -9.20 0.55 -13.41
CA ASN A 243 -8.14 -0.21 -14.03
C ASN A 243 -6.93 0.68 -14.38
N TYR A 244 -5.89 0.59 -13.56
CA TYR A 244 -4.72 1.46 -13.64
C TYR A 244 -3.82 1.13 -14.83
N ILE A 245 -4.07 0.05 -15.57
CA ILE A 245 -3.22 -0.39 -16.68
C ILE A 245 -3.86 -0.26 -18.07
N SER A 246 -5.18 -0.13 -18.18
CA SER A 246 -5.86 -0.10 -19.47
C SER A 246 -7.33 0.28 -19.39
N GLY A 247 -7.91 0.65 -20.52
CA GLY A 247 -9.35 0.90 -20.64
C GLY A 247 -9.74 2.35 -20.35
N PRO A 248 -11.04 2.66 -20.41
CA PRO A 248 -11.54 4.03 -20.31
C PRO A 248 -11.25 4.69 -18.94
N THR A 249 -11.06 3.88 -17.89
CA THR A 249 -10.71 4.41 -16.56
C THR A 249 -9.36 5.14 -16.51
N LEU A 250 -8.46 4.92 -17.48
CA LEU A 250 -7.23 5.71 -17.60
C LEU A 250 -7.51 7.18 -17.92
N ASP A 251 -8.56 7.46 -18.70
CA ASP A 251 -8.96 8.83 -19.02
C ASP A 251 -9.59 9.50 -17.78
N ILE A 252 -10.35 8.75 -16.98
CA ILE A 252 -10.91 9.21 -15.70
C ILE A 252 -9.78 9.56 -14.72
N LEU A 253 -8.81 8.66 -14.52
CA LEU A 253 -7.64 8.91 -13.66
C LEU A 253 -6.82 10.12 -14.17
N SER A 254 -6.66 10.25 -15.48
CA SER A 254 -5.96 11.40 -16.09
C SER A 254 -6.71 12.71 -15.86
N ALA A 255 -8.05 12.69 -15.87
CA ALA A 255 -8.86 13.85 -15.54
C ALA A 255 -8.76 14.21 -14.05
N LYS A 256 -8.70 13.22 -13.13
CA LYS A 256 -8.45 13.49 -11.70
C LYS A 256 -7.07 14.06 -11.44
N LEU A 257 -6.07 13.61 -12.17
CA LEU A 257 -4.70 14.12 -12.07
C LEU A 257 -4.57 15.55 -12.61
N ASN A 258 -5.01 15.76 -13.85
CA ASN A 258 -4.68 16.96 -14.62
C ASN A 258 -5.78 18.03 -14.59
N GLY A 259 -7.02 17.62 -14.32
CA GLY A 259 -8.18 18.46 -14.43
C GLY A 259 -8.65 18.65 -15.88
N SER A 260 -9.55 19.61 -16.05
CA SER A 260 -9.99 20.17 -17.31
C SER A 260 -9.72 21.68 -17.33
N ASP A 261 -10.09 22.35 -18.42
CA ASP A 261 -9.95 23.81 -18.52
C ASP A 261 -10.73 24.57 -17.41
N ASP A 262 -11.80 23.96 -16.87
CA ASP A 262 -12.71 24.58 -15.90
C ASP A 262 -12.57 24.01 -14.47
N VAL A 263 -12.01 22.82 -14.31
CA VAL A 263 -11.88 22.14 -13.01
C VAL A 263 -10.42 21.73 -12.82
N PRO A 264 -9.69 22.30 -11.84
CA PRO A 264 -8.31 21.91 -11.61
C PRO A 264 -8.25 20.45 -11.12
N GLY A 265 -7.22 19.73 -11.56
CA GLY A 265 -6.94 18.38 -11.07
C GLY A 265 -6.01 18.40 -9.85
N ALA A 266 -5.81 17.22 -9.28
CA ALA A 266 -4.97 17.02 -8.10
C ALA A 266 -3.58 17.66 -8.22
N ALA A 267 -2.96 17.61 -9.40
CA ALA A 267 -1.65 18.20 -9.64
C ALA A 267 -1.65 19.73 -9.53
N ALA A 268 -2.69 20.39 -10.05
CA ALA A 268 -2.79 21.85 -10.05
C ALA A 268 -3.18 22.39 -8.67
N GLU A 269 -3.97 21.63 -7.92
CA GLU A 269 -4.38 21.99 -6.56
C GLU A 269 -3.31 21.68 -5.50
N GLY A 270 -2.31 20.86 -5.83
CA GLY A 270 -1.39 20.31 -4.83
C GLY A 270 -2.14 19.42 -3.84
N TYR A 271 -3.12 18.65 -4.32
CA TYR A 271 -4.05 17.88 -3.50
C TYR A 271 -3.31 16.86 -2.62
N ILE A 272 -3.61 16.87 -1.33
CA ILE A 272 -3.16 15.84 -0.39
C ILE A 272 -4.43 15.12 0.09
N PRO A 273 -4.61 13.83 -0.22
CA PRO A 273 -5.78 13.08 0.25
C PRO A 273 -5.79 13.00 1.77
N TYR A 274 -6.98 12.99 2.40
CA TYR A 274 -7.12 12.95 3.86
C TYR A 274 -6.27 14.02 4.58
N ALA A 275 -6.30 15.25 4.07
CA ALA A 275 -5.37 16.32 4.43
C ALA A 275 -5.27 16.60 5.94
N ALA A 276 -6.35 16.39 6.72
CA ALA A 276 -6.34 16.57 8.17
C ALA A 276 -5.31 15.67 8.88
N THR A 277 -5.02 14.48 8.33
CA THR A 277 -3.97 13.57 8.82
C THR A 277 -2.73 13.63 7.95
N MET A 278 -2.88 13.45 6.64
CA MET A 278 -1.75 13.27 5.72
C MET A 278 -0.83 14.49 5.59
N SER A 279 -1.33 15.71 5.82
CA SER A 279 -0.49 16.92 5.76
C SER A 279 0.59 16.99 6.85
N GLN A 280 0.52 16.12 7.86
CA GLN A 280 1.57 15.96 8.87
C GLN A 280 2.77 15.15 8.32
N TYR A 281 2.55 14.35 7.28
CA TYR A 281 3.52 13.38 6.73
C TYR A 281 3.92 13.68 5.28
N VAL A 282 3.13 14.49 4.58
CA VAL A 282 3.35 14.87 3.19
C VAL A 282 3.39 16.39 3.08
N SER A 283 4.48 16.90 2.50
CA SER A 283 4.63 18.33 2.21
C SER A 283 4.00 18.71 0.87
N ALA A 284 3.68 19.99 0.68
CA ALA A 284 3.21 20.51 -0.60
C ALA A 284 4.25 20.31 -1.72
N ASP A 285 5.54 20.45 -1.41
CA ASP A 285 6.64 20.23 -2.37
C ASP A 285 6.73 18.76 -2.79
N GLU A 286 6.55 17.83 -1.84
CA GLU A 286 6.46 16.39 -2.15
C GLU A 286 5.26 16.11 -3.06
N ALA A 287 4.07 16.63 -2.73
CA ALA A 287 2.87 16.45 -3.53
C ALA A 287 3.07 16.95 -4.96
N ALA A 288 3.59 18.17 -5.12
CA ALA A 288 3.89 18.74 -6.44
C ALA A 288 4.89 17.90 -7.23
N ALA A 289 5.97 17.45 -6.60
CA ALA A 289 6.98 16.61 -7.25
C ALA A 289 6.42 15.25 -7.67
N ARG A 290 5.64 14.59 -6.80
CA ARG A 290 5.03 13.29 -7.08
C ARG A 290 3.99 13.36 -8.19
N TYR A 291 3.18 14.42 -8.22
CA TYR A 291 2.23 14.63 -9.32
C TYR A 291 2.93 14.88 -10.66
N ALA A 292 4.03 15.65 -10.68
CA ALA A 292 4.83 15.82 -11.88
C ALA A 292 5.46 14.48 -12.35
N ASN A 293 5.94 13.66 -11.42
CA ASN A 293 6.52 12.34 -11.72
C ASN A 293 5.48 11.40 -12.34
N ILE A 294 4.28 11.30 -11.76
CA ILE A 294 3.25 10.40 -12.28
C ILE A 294 2.70 10.86 -13.64
N GLN A 295 2.62 12.17 -13.89
CA GLN A 295 2.31 12.72 -15.22
C GLN A 295 3.34 12.26 -16.27
N GLU A 296 4.63 12.39 -15.95
CA GLU A 296 5.71 11.96 -16.86
C GLU A 296 5.76 10.43 -17.02
N PHE A 297 5.49 9.69 -15.95
CA PHE A 297 5.39 8.24 -16.00
C PHE A 297 4.26 7.79 -16.92
N PHE A 298 3.06 8.36 -16.78
CA PHE A 298 1.94 8.08 -17.67
C PHE A 298 2.27 8.45 -19.12
N ARG A 299 2.87 9.62 -19.37
CA ARG A 299 3.31 10.02 -20.73
C ARG A 299 4.26 9.00 -21.37
N ARG A 300 5.15 8.37 -20.59
CA ARG A 300 6.12 7.38 -21.07
C ARG A 300 5.58 5.96 -21.17
N ARG A 301 4.69 5.57 -20.26
CA ARG A 301 4.27 4.17 -20.05
C ARG A 301 2.82 3.89 -20.44
N GLY A 302 1.98 4.92 -20.39
CA GLY A 302 0.55 4.85 -20.72
C GLY A 302 -0.31 4.17 -19.66
N HIS A 303 0.15 4.12 -18.40
CA HIS A 303 -0.58 3.55 -17.28
C HIS A 303 -0.16 4.18 -15.95
N TYR A 304 -0.94 3.92 -14.90
CA TYR A 304 -0.74 4.41 -13.53
C TYR A 304 -0.33 3.31 -12.54
N TRP A 305 -0.08 2.09 -13.01
CA TRP A 305 0.46 1.02 -12.17
C TRP A 305 1.94 1.27 -11.81
N VAL A 306 2.19 1.57 -10.54
CA VAL A 306 3.50 1.95 -9.99
C VAL A 306 3.76 1.11 -8.74
N GLY A 307 4.96 0.52 -8.64
CA GLY A 307 5.44 -0.15 -7.44
C GLY A 307 6.91 0.20 -7.16
N THR A 308 7.55 -0.58 -6.30
CA THR A 308 8.95 -0.47 -5.84
C THR A 308 9.75 -1.73 -6.20
N GLY A 309 9.08 -2.72 -6.79
CA GLY A 309 9.64 -4.02 -7.12
C GLY A 309 10.78 -3.97 -8.14
N PRO A 310 11.51 -5.09 -8.25
CA PRO A 310 12.60 -5.23 -9.20
C PRO A 310 12.13 -5.25 -10.65
N PHE A 311 10.84 -5.37 -10.92
CA PHE A 311 10.29 -5.19 -12.27
C PHE A 311 9.30 -4.04 -12.29
N PHE A 312 9.20 -3.32 -13.40
CA PHE A 312 8.09 -2.40 -13.64
C PHE A 312 7.35 -2.78 -14.91
N LEU A 313 6.06 -2.46 -14.95
CA LEU A 313 5.25 -2.62 -16.15
C LEU A 313 5.69 -1.57 -17.18
N GLN A 314 6.16 -1.99 -18.35
CA GLN A 314 6.58 -1.06 -19.39
C GLN A 314 5.42 -0.62 -20.27
N ARG A 315 4.54 -1.58 -20.60
CA ARG A 315 3.34 -1.38 -21.41
C ARG A 315 2.38 -2.54 -21.19
N ALA A 316 1.10 -2.21 -21.02
CA ALA A 316 0.01 -3.18 -21.11
C ALA A 316 -0.73 -3.04 -22.45
N SER A 317 -1.09 -4.17 -23.03
CA SER A 317 -2.01 -4.25 -24.17
C SER A 317 -2.78 -5.56 -24.07
N ARG A 318 -3.98 -5.64 -24.67
CA ARG A 318 -4.80 -6.87 -24.69
C ARG A 318 -4.09 -8.14 -25.19
N LEU A 319 -2.93 -8.00 -25.84
CA LEU A 319 -2.16 -9.09 -26.44
C LEU A 319 -0.78 -9.33 -25.77
N ARG A 320 -0.25 -8.37 -25.00
CA ARG A 320 1.11 -8.43 -24.43
C ARG A 320 1.26 -7.57 -23.19
N VAL A 321 1.94 -8.12 -22.19
CA VAL A 321 2.51 -7.40 -21.05
C VAL A 321 4.03 -7.44 -21.21
N LEU A 322 4.66 -6.27 -21.23
CA LEU A 322 6.12 -6.17 -21.25
C LEU A 322 6.58 -5.61 -19.90
N SER A 323 7.38 -6.38 -19.18
CA SER A 323 7.97 -5.97 -17.91
C SER A 323 9.48 -5.89 -18.06
N PHE A 324 10.09 -4.86 -17.48
CA PHE A 324 11.54 -4.70 -17.47
C PHE A 324 12.07 -4.85 -16.07
N LEU A 325 13.25 -5.45 -15.93
CA LEU A 325 14.01 -5.36 -14.70
C LEU A 325 14.36 -3.88 -14.47
N ASN A 326 13.90 -3.36 -13.35
CA ASN A 326 14.26 -2.07 -12.84
C ASN A 326 15.76 -2.11 -12.48
N GLY A 327 16.54 -1.18 -13.03
CA GLY A 327 17.93 -1.01 -12.65
C GLY A 327 18.20 0.41 -12.20
N MET A 328 17.36 0.91 -11.30
CA MET A 328 17.67 2.09 -10.49
C MET A 328 18.84 1.75 -9.57
N THR A 329 20.06 1.91 -10.07
CA THR A 329 21.24 2.13 -9.22
C THR A 329 21.13 3.51 -8.56
N PRO A 330 21.66 3.71 -7.34
CA PRO A 330 21.36 4.86 -6.46
C PRO A 330 22.04 6.19 -6.87
N SER A 331 22.02 6.57 -8.15
CA SER A 331 22.64 7.82 -8.59
C SER A 331 21.76 8.57 -9.59
N PRO A 332 21.63 9.91 -9.49
CA PRO A 332 20.88 10.73 -10.44
C PRO A 332 21.70 10.86 -11.72
N ILE A 333 21.68 9.82 -12.57
CA ILE A 333 22.29 9.87 -13.89
C ILE A 333 21.18 9.71 -14.93
N ARG A 334 21.07 10.76 -15.73
CA ARG A 334 20.31 10.86 -16.98
C ARG A 334 20.14 9.49 -17.66
N LEU A 335 18.89 9.10 -17.89
CA LEU A 335 18.51 8.04 -18.82
C LEU A 335 18.90 8.46 -20.25
N SER A 336 20.20 8.46 -20.56
CA SER A 336 20.71 8.43 -21.93
C SER A 336 20.96 6.99 -22.32
N ALA A 337 20.32 6.59 -23.41
CA ALA A 337 20.42 5.33 -24.14
C ALA A 337 21.68 4.48 -23.87
N GLY A 338 21.49 3.21 -23.48
CA GLY A 338 22.56 2.21 -23.66
C GLY A 338 22.58 0.98 -22.76
N LEU A 339 21.88 0.95 -21.62
CA LEU A 339 21.96 -0.21 -20.71
C LEU A 339 20.84 -1.23 -20.98
N ALA A 340 21.25 -2.44 -21.39
CA ALA A 340 20.36 -3.57 -21.61
C ALA A 340 19.94 -4.17 -20.26
N PHE A 341 18.77 -3.77 -19.76
CA PHE A 341 18.14 -4.41 -18.60
C PHE A 341 17.54 -5.77 -19.01
N PRO A 342 17.58 -6.79 -18.14
CA PRO A 342 16.88 -8.05 -18.37
C PRO A 342 15.39 -7.83 -18.68
N LEU A 343 14.96 -8.26 -19.86
CA LEU A 343 13.57 -8.19 -20.32
C LEU A 343 12.79 -9.39 -19.78
N LEU A 344 11.62 -9.15 -19.15
CA LEU A 344 10.65 -10.20 -18.82
C LEU A 344 9.35 -9.94 -19.60
N GLN A 345 9.15 -10.68 -20.70
CA GLN A 345 7.98 -10.52 -21.55
C GLN A 345 6.95 -11.60 -21.25
N PHE A 346 5.70 -11.22 -20.99
CA PHE A 346 4.59 -12.16 -20.84
C PHE A 346 3.70 -12.16 -22.09
N ARG A 347 3.39 -13.36 -22.60
CA ARG A 347 2.52 -13.53 -23.76
C ARG A 347 1.45 -14.56 -23.47
N LYS A 348 0.24 -14.28 -23.96
CA LYS A 348 -0.82 -15.28 -23.99
C LYS A 348 -0.41 -16.43 -24.91
N CYS A 349 -0.35 -17.64 -24.38
CA CYS A 349 -0.14 -18.86 -25.15
C CYS A 349 -1.50 -19.50 -25.44
N TRP A 350 -1.67 -19.98 -26.68
CA TRP A 350 -2.86 -20.69 -27.14
C TRP A 350 -2.83 -22.15 -26.72
#